data_AF-A0A672RJU5-F1
#
_entry.id   AF-A0A672RJU5-F1
#
_cell.length_a   1.000
_cell.length_b   1.000
_cell.length_c   1.000
_cell.angle_alpha   90.00
_cell.angle_beta   90.00
_cell.angle_gamma   90.00
#
_symmetry.space_group_name_H-M   'P 1'
#
loop_
_entity.id
_entity.type
_entity.pdbx_description
1 polymer ?
#
loop_
_entity_poly.entity_id
_entity_poly.type
_entity_poly.pdbx_seq_one_letter_code
_entity_poly.pdbx_strand_id
1 'polypeptide(L)'
;ALVMARYRVLLLSLSLSFVVQSVVSISFYLPVRGRKCLREEIHKDVLVTGEYEIIEQPNTKSNLKITDSSGHILYVKEDATKGKFAFTTEDYDMFEVCFESKSPMGTGRVPDHQINLDMKHGVEAKNYEEIAKVEKLKPLEVELRRLEDLSESIVNDFAYMKKREEEMRDTNESTNTRVLYFSIFSMCCLIGLATWQVFYLRRFFKAKKLIE
;
A
#
# COMPACT_ATOMS: atom_id res chain seq x y z
N ALA A 1 1.40 -21.80 -48.22
CA ALA A 1 0.81 -20.44 -48.12
C ALA A 1 0.01 -20.25 -46.82
N LEU A 2 -1.00 -21.07 -46.53
CA LEU A 2 -1.90 -20.92 -45.36
C LEU A 2 -1.22 -20.99 -43.98
N VAL A 3 -0.17 -21.80 -43.81
CA VAL A 3 0.55 -21.95 -42.51
C VAL A 3 1.37 -20.70 -42.16
N MET A 4 2.02 -20.07 -43.14
CA MET A 4 2.75 -18.80 -42.94
C MET A 4 1.81 -17.64 -42.60
N ALA A 5 0.60 -17.63 -43.17
CA ALA A 5 -0.42 -16.61 -42.85
C ALA A 5 -0.89 -16.72 -41.40
N ARG A 6 -1.10 -17.96 -40.90
CA ARG A 6 -1.45 -18.20 -39.49
C ARG A 6 -0.34 -17.76 -38.52
N TYR A 7 0.93 -18.03 -38.85
CA TYR A 7 2.07 -17.64 -38.01
C TYR A 7 2.27 -16.12 -37.97
N ARG A 8 2.06 -15.43 -39.10
CA ARG A 8 2.10 -13.95 -39.16
C ARG A 8 0.98 -13.30 -38.36
N VAL A 9 -0.25 -13.83 -38.42
CA VAL A 9 -1.38 -13.33 -37.61
C VAL A 9 -1.11 -13.53 -36.12
N LEU A 10 -0.55 -14.68 -35.74
CA LEU A 10 -0.23 -15.00 -34.35
C LEU A 10 0.92 -14.10 -33.82
N LEU A 11 1.97 -13.87 -34.60
CA LEU A 11 3.04 -12.91 -34.28
C LEU A 11 2.53 -11.47 -34.17
N LEU A 12 1.67 -11.03 -35.10
CA LEU A 12 1.04 -9.70 -35.04
C LEU A 12 0.17 -9.54 -33.80
N SER A 13 -0.61 -10.57 -33.44
CA SER A 13 -1.43 -10.56 -32.21
C SER A 13 -0.59 -10.54 -30.93
N LEU A 14 0.56 -11.21 -30.92
CA LEU A 14 1.50 -11.25 -29.79
C LEU A 14 2.21 -9.89 -29.65
N SER A 15 2.59 -9.26 -30.76
CA SER A 15 3.16 -7.91 -30.76
C SER A 15 2.15 -6.84 -30.31
N LEU A 16 0.86 -7.00 -30.64
CA LEU A 16 -0.18 -6.05 -30.25
C LEU A 16 -0.52 -6.14 -28.76
N SER A 17 -0.38 -7.32 -28.13
CA SER A 17 -0.51 -7.47 -26.67
C SER A 17 0.63 -6.81 -25.88
N PHE A 18 1.80 -6.59 -26.48
CA PHE A 18 2.92 -5.92 -25.81
C PHE A 18 2.75 -4.39 -25.76
N VAL A 19 1.77 -3.82 -26.48
CA VAL A 19 1.50 -2.37 -26.52
C VAL A 19 0.42 -1.95 -25.52
N VAL A 20 0.08 -2.80 -24.54
CA VAL A 20 -0.75 -2.36 -23.41
C VAL A 20 0.09 -1.42 -22.56
N GLN A 21 0.05 -0.12 -22.89
CA GLN A 21 0.58 0.93 -22.05
C GLN A 21 -0.08 0.83 -20.67
N SER A 22 0.76 0.74 -19.65
CA SER A 22 0.33 0.90 -18.26
C SER A 22 -0.10 2.35 -18.04
N VAL A 23 -1.41 2.59 -18.04
CA VAL A 23 -1.98 3.84 -17.52
C VAL A 23 -2.37 3.56 -16.08
N VAL A 24 -1.60 4.11 -15.13
CA VAL A 24 -1.94 4.07 -13.70
C VAL A 24 -2.66 5.37 -13.39
N SER A 25 -3.98 5.36 -13.47
CA SER A 25 -4.83 6.43 -12.95
C SER A 25 -5.91 5.78 -12.11
N ILE A 26 -6.17 6.33 -10.93
CA ILE A 26 -7.15 5.78 -10.01
C ILE A 26 -8.50 6.41 -10.34
N SER A 27 -9.38 5.64 -10.96
CA SER A 27 -10.76 6.04 -11.22
C SER A 27 -11.72 5.29 -10.31
N PHE A 28 -12.56 6.02 -9.57
CA PHE A 28 -13.58 5.41 -8.71
C PHE A 28 -14.87 6.23 -8.70
N TYR A 29 -15.96 5.56 -8.32
CA TYR A 29 -17.27 6.18 -8.16
C TYR A 29 -17.48 6.64 -6.71
N LEU A 30 -17.82 7.91 -6.54
CA LEU A 30 -18.19 8.52 -5.27
C LEU A 30 -19.73 8.55 -5.15
N PRO A 31 -20.31 7.82 -4.19
CA PRO A 31 -21.75 7.87 -3.97
C PRO A 31 -22.20 9.23 -3.43
N VAL A 32 -23.45 9.59 -3.75
CA VAL A 32 -24.08 10.84 -3.32
C VAL A 32 -24.22 10.88 -1.80
N ARG A 33 -23.84 12.00 -1.16
CA ARG A 33 -23.71 12.11 0.32
C ARG A 33 -22.77 11.08 0.94
N GLY A 34 -21.89 10.50 0.13
CA GLY A 34 -20.84 9.59 0.57
C GLY A 34 -19.50 10.29 0.71
N ARG A 35 -18.60 9.59 1.40
CA ARG A 35 -17.18 9.92 1.48
C ARG A 35 -16.36 8.72 1.04
N LYS A 36 -15.39 8.93 0.16
CA LYS A 36 -14.40 7.93 -0.24
C LYS A 36 -13.01 8.50 -0.02
N CYS A 37 -12.12 7.68 0.51
CA CYS A 37 -10.79 8.12 0.88
C CYS A 37 -9.76 7.10 0.42
N LEU A 38 -8.62 7.61 -0.06
CA LEU A 38 -7.44 6.84 -0.38
C LEU A 38 -6.39 7.11 0.70
N ARG A 39 -5.97 6.05 1.40
CA ARG A 39 -4.95 6.14 2.44
C ARG A 39 -3.68 5.47 1.97
N GLU A 40 -2.55 6.14 2.10
CA GLU A 40 -1.25 5.66 1.64
C GLU A 40 -0.18 5.87 2.72
N GLU A 41 0.73 4.91 2.86
CA GLU A 41 1.90 4.98 3.75
C GLU A 41 3.08 5.51 2.94
N ILE A 42 3.61 6.69 3.29
CA ILE A 42 4.75 7.29 2.60
C ILE A 42 5.89 7.60 3.58
N HIS A 43 7.11 7.59 3.06
CA HIS A 43 8.31 7.88 3.83
C HIS A 43 8.38 9.37 4.20
N LYS A 44 9.19 9.70 5.21
CA LYS A 44 9.46 11.08 5.62
C LYS A 44 10.15 11.88 4.51
N ASP A 45 9.86 13.18 4.43
CA ASP A 45 10.48 14.16 3.52
C ASP A 45 10.28 13.86 2.02
N VAL A 46 9.16 13.24 1.67
CA VAL A 46 8.79 12.90 0.29
C VAL A 46 7.78 13.90 -0.25
N LEU A 47 8.07 14.50 -1.41
CA LEU A 47 7.13 15.34 -2.14
C LEU A 47 6.03 14.48 -2.75
N VAL A 48 4.78 14.83 -2.48
CA VAL A 48 3.59 14.22 -3.08
C VAL A 48 2.87 15.27 -3.90
N THR A 49 2.56 14.93 -5.15
CA THR A 49 1.78 15.77 -6.06
C THR A 49 0.62 14.95 -6.60
N GLY A 50 -0.56 15.54 -6.70
CA GLY A 50 -1.69 14.88 -7.32
C GLY A 50 -2.51 15.81 -8.20
N GLU A 51 -3.13 15.23 -9.23
CA GLU A 51 -4.10 15.86 -10.10
C GLU A 51 -5.42 15.11 -9.98
N TYR A 52 -6.51 15.85 -9.78
CA TYR A 52 -7.83 15.28 -9.67
C TYR A 52 -8.77 15.91 -10.68
N GLU A 53 -9.68 15.11 -11.21
CA GLU A 53 -10.77 15.52 -12.08
C GLU A 53 -12.05 14.80 -11.67
N ILE A 54 -13.05 15.58 -11.28
CA ILE A 54 -14.36 15.11 -10.85
C ILE A 54 -15.33 15.38 -11.99
N ILE A 55 -15.93 14.32 -12.52
CA ILE A 55 -16.97 14.44 -13.55
C ILE A 55 -18.25 14.90 -12.85
N GLU A 56 -18.50 16.20 -12.89
CA GLU A 56 -19.63 16.84 -12.22
C GLU A 56 -20.98 16.33 -12.73
N GLN A 57 -21.92 16.20 -11.79
CA GLN A 57 -23.31 15.94 -12.07
C GLN A 57 -24.18 17.10 -11.60
N PRO A 58 -25.33 17.37 -12.26
CA PRO A 58 -26.17 18.51 -11.94
C PRO A 58 -26.62 18.51 -10.48
N ASN A 59 -26.57 19.67 -9.83
CA ASN A 59 -26.97 19.90 -8.42
C ASN A 59 -26.16 19.15 -7.35
N THR A 60 -24.88 18.87 -7.61
CA THR A 60 -24.00 18.23 -6.64
C THR A 60 -22.68 18.96 -6.52
N LYS A 61 -22.13 19.01 -5.31
CA LYS A 61 -20.85 19.65 -4.99
C LYS A 61 -19.97 18.62 -4.31
N SER A 62 -18.69 18.59 -4.66
CA SER A 62 -17.73 17.64 -4.05
C SER A 62 -16.63 18.42 -3.34
N ASN A 63 -16.26 17.99 -2.15
CA ASN A 63 -15.18 18.56 -1.37
C ASN A 63 -14.00 17.60 -1.35
N LEU A 64 -12.78 18.15 -1.42
CA LEU A 64 -11.54 17.41 -1.28
C LEU A 64 -10.85 17.84 0.01
N LYS A 65 -10.44 16.87 0.83
CA LYS A 65 -9.67 17.09 2.05
C LYS A 65 -8.54 16.07 2.13
N ILE A 66 -7.32 16.54 2.36
CA ILE A 66 -6.15 15.71 2.59
C ILE A 66 -5.71 15.92 4.03
N THR A 67 -5.58 14.81 4.77
CA THR A 67 -5.18 14.81 6.17
C THR A 67 -4.08 13.81 6.43
N ASP A 68 -3.21 14.14 7.37
CA ASP A 68 -2.24 13.21 7.92
C ASP A 68 -2.86 12.31 9.01
N SER A 69 -2.15 11.28 9.49
CA SER A 69 -2.69 10.34 10.50
C SER A 69 -2.97 11.01 11.84
N SER A 70 -2.22 12.07 12.14
CA SER A 70 -2.42 12.96 13.30
C SER A 70 -3.65 13.86 13.16
N GLY A 71 -4.33 13.84 12.00
CA GLY A 71 -5.51 14.66 11.70
C GLY A 71 -5.17 16.09 11.24
N HIS A 72 -3.90 16.41 11.06
CA HIS A 72 -3.47 17.69 10.48
C HIS A 72 -3.95 17.81 9.03
N ILE A 73 -4.48 18.97 8.66
CA ILE A 73 -5.02 19.22 7.31
C ILE A 73 -3.88 19.71 6.42
N LEU A 74 -3.50 18.88 5.45
CA LEU A 74 -2.43 19.20 4.48
C LEU A 74 -2.97 20.02 3.31
N TYR A 75 -4.21 19.73 2.88
CA TYR A 75 -4.87 20.45 1.80
C TYR A 75 -6.39 20.37 1.93
N VAL A 76 -7.09 21.44 1.58
CA VAL A 76 -8.56 21.46 1.55
C VAL A 76 -9.05 22.27 0.35
N LYS A 77 -10.06 21.74 -0.34
CA LYS A 77 -10.74 22.41 -1.43
C LYS A 77 -12.23 22.15 -1.37
N GLU A 78 -12.99 23.23 -1.12
CA GLU A 78 -14.44 23.25 -1.25
C GLU A 78 -14.83 23.39 -2.73
N ASP A 79 -15.96 22.79 -3.13
CA ASP A 79 -16.46 22.81 -4.51
C ASP A 79 -15.37 22.41 -5.53
N ALA A 80 -14.68 21.30 -5.23
CA ALA A 80 -13.62 20.73 -6.04
C ALA A 80 -14.18 20.15 -7.35
N THR A 81 -13.63 20.60 -8.48
CA THR A 81 -13.98 20.10 -9.82
C THR A 81 -12.77 19.47 -10.49
N LYS A 82 -11.80 20.30 -10.87
CA LYS A 82 -10.49 19.89 -11.38
C LYS A 82 -9.40 20.72 -10.72
N GLY A 83 -8.27 20.10 -10.39
CA GLY A 83 -7.16 20.82 -9.78
C GLY A 83 -5.94 19.95 -9.53
N LYS A 84 -4.89 20.60 -9.05
CA LYS A 84 -3.66 19.96 -8.61
C LYS A 84 -3.37 20.34 -7.16
N PHE A 85 -2.75 19.45 -6.42
CA PHE A 85 -2.26 19.69 -5.08
C PHE A 85 -0.82 19.19 -4.97
N ALA A 86 -0.07 19.79 -4.03
CA ALA A 86 1.28 19.36 -3.70
C ALA A 86 1.51 19.59 -2.21
N PHE A 87 2.12 18.61 -1.54
CA PHE A 87 2.55 18.71 -0.16
C PHE A 87 3.80 17.83 0.05
N THR A 88 4.55 18.07 1.13
CA THR A 88 5.70 17.23 1.51
C THR A 88 5.37 16.56 2.84
N THR A 89 5.69 15.27 2.96
CA THR A 89 5.48 14.51 4.20
C THR A 89 6.48 14.96 5.27
N GLU A 90 5.99 15.30 6.47
CA GLU A 90 6.86 15.74 7.58
C GLU A 90 7.45 14.58 8.37
N ASP A 91 6.70 13.48 8.52
CA ASP A 91 7.10 12.29 9.25
C ASP A 91 6.79 11.02 8.44
N TYR A 92 7.29 9.88 8.93
CA TYR A 92 6.90 8.57 8.43
C TYR A 92 5.45 8.30 8.82
N ASP A 93 4.53 8.80 8.02
CA ASP A 93 3.13 8.80 8.36
C ASP A 93 2.21 8.50 7.17
N MET A 94 0.99 8.10 7.49
CA MET A 94 -0.08 7.86 6.55
C MET A 94 -0.86 9.14 6.30
N PHE A 95 -0.95 9.56 5.05
CA PHE A 95 -1.95 10.55 4.67
C PHE A 95 -3.17 9.88 4.03
N GLU A 96 -4.30 10.59 4.10
CA GLU A 96 -5.56 10.18 3.53
C GLU A 96 -6.12 11.31 2.66
N VAL A 97 -6.38 10.99 1.39
CA VAL A 97 -7.02 11.87 0.41
C VAL A 97 -8.50 11.51 0.33
N CYS A 98 -9.36 12.35 0.91
CA CYS A 98 -10.80 12.13 0.99
C CYS A 98 -11.57 13.05 0.04
N PHE A 99 -12.52 12.45 -0.70
CA PHE A 99 -13.54 13.13 -1.46
C PHE A 99 -14.90 12.94 -0.78
N GLU A 100 -15.63 14.02 -0.56
CA GLU A 100 -16.94 14.04 0.09
C GLU A 100 -17.97 14.73 -0.81
N SER A 101 -19.08 14.05 -1.10
CA SER A 101 -20.16 14.59 -1.94
C SER A 101 -21.22 15.26 -1.06
N LYS A 102 -21.54 16.52 -1.34
CA LYS A 102 -22.65 17.28 -0.76
C LYS A 102 -23.74 17.46 -1.82
N SER A 103 -24.96 17.05 -1.52
CA SER A 103 -26.13 17.22 -2.39
C SER A 103 -27.33 17.76 -1.60
N PRO A 104 -28.05 18.78 -2.12
CA PRO A 104 -29.27 19.31 -1.49
C PRO A 104 -30.31 18.20 -1.22
N MET A 105 -31.20 18.40 -0.26
CA MET A 105 -32.35 17.50 -0.08
C MET A 105 -33.32 17.60 -1.25
N GLY A 106 -33.17 16.70 -2.23
CA GLY A 106 -34.11 16.48 -3.33
C GLY A 106 -34.39 14.99 -3.51
N THR A 107 -35.63 14.65 -3.84
CA THR A 107 -36.19 13.29 -3.96
C THR A 107 -35.78 12.53 -5.23
N GLY A 108 -34.78 13.02 -5.98
CA GLY A 108 -34.30 12.40 -7.20
C GLY A 108 -33.17 11.41 -6.96
N ARG A 109 -33.13 10.32 -7.73
CA ARG A 109 -31.99 9.39 -7.79
C ARG A 109 -30.84 10.11 -8.51
N VAL A 110 -29.97 10.77 -7.76
CA VAL A 110 -28.77 11.39 -8.29
C VAL A 110 -27.74 10.27 -8.58
N PRO A 111 -27.13 10.21 -9.77
CA PRO A 111 -26.12 9.21 -10.08
C PRO A 111 -24.82 9.42 -9.29
N ASP A 112 -23.99 8.38 -9.23
CA ASP A 112 -22.68 8.46 -8.57
C ASP A 112 -21.71 9.30 -9.41
N HIS A 113 -20.84 10.07 -8.75
CA HIS A 113 -19.83 10.87 -9.44
C HIS A 113 -18.64 10.00 -9.78
N GLN A 114 -18.04 10.20 -10.95
CA GLN A 114 -16.77 9.56 -11.26
C GLN A 114 -15.63 10.52 -10.94
N ILE A 115 -14.65 10.03 -10.17
CA ILE A 115 -13.45 10.77 -9.78
C ILE A 115 -12.26 10.07 -10.40
N ASN A 116 -11.45 10.84 -11.12
CA ASN A 116 -10.13 10.44 -11.59
C ASN A 116 -9.10 11.13 -10.71
N LEU A 117 -8.21 10.34 -10.10
CA LEU A 117 -7.10 10.80 -9.29
C LEU A 117 -5.80 10.21 -9.85
N ASP A 118 -4.87 11.08 -10.21
CA ASP A 118 -3.49 10.74 -10.52
C ASP A 118 -2.60 11.30 -9.42
N MET A 119 -1.76 10.47 -8.82
CA MET A 119 -0.92 10.85 -7.70
C MET A 119 0.48 10.29 -7.90
N LYS A 120 1.47 11.13 -7.64
CA LYS A 120 2.89 10.86 -7.82
C LYS A 120 3.63 11.23 -6.55
N HIS A 121 4.68 10.47 -6.25
CA HIS A 121 5.51 10.66 -5.07
C HIS A 121 7.00 10.72 -5.43
N GLY A 122 7.78 11.43 -4.61
CA GLY A 122 9.24 11.46 -4.69
C GLY A 122 9.77 11.98 -6.01
N VAL A 123 10.62 11.19 -6.66
CA VAL A 123 11.27 11.52 -7.94
C VAL A 123 10.25 11.76 -9.05
N GLU A 124 9.13 11.05 -9.06
CA GLU A 124 8.10 11.22 -10.08
C GLU A 124 7.27 12.51 -9.90
N ALA A 125 7.20 13.01 -8.66
CA ALA A 125 6.50 14.25 -8.33
C ALA A 125 7.31 15.52 -8.68
N LYS A 126 8.63 15.39 -8.87
CA LYS A 126 9.53 16.53 -9.14
C LYS A 126 9.42 17.00 -10.59
N ASN A 127 9.24 18.31 -10.78
CA ASN A 127 9.28 18.93 -12.12
C ASN A 127 10.71 19.32 -12.51
N TYR A 128 11.43 18.39 -13.14
CA TYR A 128 12.81 18.60 -13.60
C TYR A 128 12.95 19.70 -14.65
N GLU A 129 11.89 20.00 -15.42
CA GLU A 129 11.93 21.07 -16.43
C GLU A 129 11.96 22.46 -15.80
N GLU A 130 11.26 22.65 -14.68
CA GLU A 130 11.32 23.89 -13.91
C GLU A 130 12.66 24.06 -13.20
N ILE A 131 13.17 23.00 -12.58
CA ILE A 131 14.50 23.00 -11.95
C ILE A 131 15.58 23.35 -12.98
N ALA A 132 15.51 22.74 -14.18
CA ALA A 132 16.43 23.03 -15.28
C ALA A 132 16.43 24.51 -15.69
N LYS A 133 15.26 25.16 -15.70
CA LYS A 133 15.12 26.59 -16.05
C LYS A 133 15.68 27.50 -14.96
N VAL A 134 15.44 27.17 -13.70
CA VAL A 134 15.90 27.97 -12.55
C VAL A 134 17.41 27.87 -12.39
N GLU A 135 17.96 26.65 -12.43
CA GLU A 135 19.39 26.38 -12.26
C GLU A 135 20.20 26.52 -13.57
N LYS A 136 19.52 26.76 -14.69
CA LYS A 136 20.11 26.89 -16.04
C LYS A 136 20.97 25.68 -16.42
N LEU A 137 20.48 24.50 -16.11
CA LEU A 137 21.16 23.24 -16.39
C LEU A 137 21.10 22.90 -17.88
N LYS A 138 22.15 22.24 -18.38
CA LYS A 138 22.11 21.65 -19.74
C LYS A 138 21.19 20.42 -19.75
N PRO A 139 20.60 20.07 -20.91
CA PRO A 139 19.73 18.88 -21.01
C PRO A 139 20.36 17.60 -20.45
N LEU A 140 21.66 17.40 -20.69
CA LEU A 140 22.42 16.25 -20.15
C LEU A 140 22.55 16.28 -18.63
N GLU A 141 22.74 17.46 -18.03
CA GLU A 141 22.89 17.61 -16.57
C GLU A 141 21.56 17.33 -15.86
N VAL A 142 20.43 17.68 -16.47
CA VAL A 142 19.08 17.38 -15.96
C VAL A 142 18.83 15.87 -15.90
N GLU A 143 19.21 15.14 -16.96
CA GLU A 143 19.09 13.68 -16.99
C GLU A 143 19.97 13.02 -15.93
N LEU A 144 21.22 13.48 -15.76
CA LEU A 144 22.10 12.99 -14.70
C LEU A 144 21.54 13.26 -13.31
N ARG A 145 20.98 14.45 -13.07
CA ARG A 145 20.36 14.79 -11.79
C ARG A 145 19.15 13.92 -11.49
N ARG A 146 18.32 13.63 -12.49
CA ARG A 146 17.18 12.71 -12.36
C ARG A 146 17.62 11.29 -12.00
N LEU A 147 18.70 10.80 -12.62
CA LEU A 147 19.25 9.47 -12.32
C LEU A 147 19.88 9.41 -10.92
N GLU A 148 20.53 10.48 -10.49
CA GLU A 148 21.07 10.62 -9.13
C GLU A 148 19.95 10.55 -8.09
N ASP A 149 18.92 11.40 -8.23
CA ASP A 149 17.74 11.41 -7.34
C ASP A 149 17.04 10.04 -7.32
N LEU A 150 16.92 9.38 -8.47
CA LEU A 150 16.34 8.03 -8.56
C LEU A 150 17.19 6.99 -7.83
N SER A 151 18.51 7.04 -8.01
CA SER A 151 19.44 6.12 -7.34
C SER A 151 19.41 6.32 -5.83
N GLU A 152 19.37 7.56 -5.36
CA GLU A 152 19.27 7.88 -3.93
C GLU A 152 17.97 7.37 -3.33
N SER A 153 16.84 7.56 -4.02
CA SER A 153 15.53 7.01 -3.62
C SER A 153 15.59 5.49 -3.46
N ILE A 154 16.16 4.77 -4.43
CA ILE A 154 16.27 3.30 -4.38
C ILE A 154 17.15 2.84 -3.22
N VAL A 155 18.27 3.53 -2.96
CA VAL A 155 19.17 3.17 -1.86
C VAL A 155 18.47 3.35 -0.51
N ASN A 156 17.70 4.43 -0.36
CA ASN A 156 16.92 4.68 0.85
C ASN A 156 15.81 3.63 1.04
N ASP A 157 15.09 3.27 -0.02
CA ASP A 157 14.07 2.22 0.02
C ASP A 157 14.68 0.87 0.39
N PHE A 158 15.85 0.52 -0.18
CA PHE A 158 16.55 -0.72 0.14
C PHE A 158 17.01 -0.76 1.60
N ALA A 159 17.53 0.37 2.12
CA ALA A 159 17.92 0.49 3.53
C ALA A 159 16.72 0.28 4.46
N TYR A 160 15.57 0.85 4.12
CA TYR A 160 14.32 0.65 4.85
C TYR A 160 13.85 -0.82 4.81
N MET A 161 13.82 -1.44 3.63
CA MET A 161 13.43 -2.84 3.48
C MET A 161 14.33 -3.78 4.29
N LYS A 162 15.65 -3.54 4.26
CA LYS A 162 16.62 -4.32 5.04
C LYS A 162 16.38 -4.19 6.55
N LYS A 163 16.14 -2.97 7.05
CA LYS A 163 15.84 -2.76 8.47
C LYS A 163 14.59 -3.53 8.89
N ARG A 164 13.53 -3.48 8.08
CA ARG A 164 12.29 -4.22 8.36
C ARG A 164 12.48 -5.73 8.31
N GLU A 165 13.33 -6.24 7.40
CA GLU A 165 13.71 -7.65 7.36
C GLU A 165 14.43 -8.07 8.65
N GLU A 166 15.38 -7.27 9.12
CA GLU A 166 16.12 -7.53 10.37
C GLU A 166 15.17 -7.62 11.58
N GLU A 167 14.22 -6.70 11.70
CA GLU A 167 13.18 -6.71 12.75
C GLU A 167 12.24 -7.93 12.62
N MET A 168 11.82 -8.28 11.40
CA MET A 168 11.01 -9.49 11.16
C MET A 168 11.78 -10.78 11.46
N ARG A 169 13.10 -10.79 11.19
CA ARG A 169 13.96 -11.94 11.49
C ARG A 169 14.13 -12.14 13.00
N ASP A 170 14.36 -11.06 13.75
CA ASP A 170 14.52 -11.12 15.21
C ASP A 170 13.21 -11.56 15.92
N THR A 171 12.08 -11.03 15.48
CA THR A 171 10.76 -11.47 15.99
C THR A 171 10.47 -12.93 15.67
N ASN A 172 10.84 -13.40 14.48
CA ASN A 172 10.70 -14.81 14.10
C ASN A 172 11.63 -15.72 14.94
N GLU A 173 12.89 -15.33 15.13
CA GLU A 173 13.87 -16.09 15.92
C GLU A 173 13.47 -16.20 17.40
N SER A 174 13.05 -15.09 18.01
CA SER A 174 12.59 -15.06 19.39
C SER A 174 11.30 -15.86 19.58
N THR A 175 10.36 -15.80 18.62
CA THR A 175 9.13 -16.61 18.65
C THR A 175 9.45 -18.09 18.52
N ASN A 176 10.30 -18.48 17.56
CA ASN A 176 10.70 -19.87 17.35
C ASN A 176 11.35 -20.46 18.62
N THR A 177 12.25 -19.71 19.26
CA THR A 177 12.91 -20.12 20.51
C THR A 177 11.89 -20.35 21.63
N ARG A 178 10.91 -19.45 21.81
CA ARG A 178 9.86 -19.61 22.84
C ARG A 178 8.99 -20.85 22.58
N VAL A 179 8.60 -21.08 21.33
CA VAL A 179 7.81 -22.25 20.92
C VAL A 179 8.57 -23.55 21.18
N LEU A 180 9.87 -23.56 20.90
CA LEU A 180 10.74 -24.70 21.18
C LEU A 180 10.76 -25.02 22.68
N TYR A 181 10.92 -24.03 23.55
CA TYR A 181 10.90 -24.25 25.00
C TYR A 181 9.54 -24.76 25.50
N PHE A 182 8.43 -24.21 25.01
CA PHE A 182 7.09 -24.73 25.35
C PHE A 182 6.89 -26.17 24.86
N SER A 183 7.42 -26.52 23.69
CA SER A 183 7.35 -27.88 23.15
C SER A 183 8.13 -28.87 24.01
N ILE A 184 9.35 -28.50 24.44
CA ILE A 184 10.16 -29.33 25.36
C ILE A 184 9.43 -29.51 26.70
N PHE A 185 8.92 -28.43 27.29
CA PHE A 185 8.18 -28.48 28.55
C PHE A 185 6.94 -29.39 28.46
N SER A 186 6.18 -29.28 27.37
CA SER A 186 5.01 -30.13 27.11
C SER A 186 5.40 -31.61 27.02
N MET A 187 6.46 -31.92 26.28
CA MET A 187 6.96 -33.29 26.14
C MET A 187 7.40 -33.88 27.50
N CYS A 188 8.12 -33.10 28.32
CA CYS A 188 8.49 -33.51 29.67
C CYS A 188 7.25 -33.78 30.55
N CYS A 189 6.22 -32.92 30.49
CA CYS A 189 4.97 -33.12 31.22
C CYS A 189 4.26 -34.42 30.80
N LEU A 190 4.20 -34.71 29.49
CA LEU A 190 3.57 -35.94 28.99
C LEU A 190 4.30 -37.21 29.48
N ILE A 191 5.64 -37.21 29.45
CA ILE A 191 6.44 -38.31 30.00
C ILE A 191 6.22 -38.46 31.51
N GLY A 192 6.17 -37.35 32.25
CA GLY A 192 5.87 -37.33 33.68
C GLY A 192 4.49 -37.91 34.00
N LEU A 193 3.46 -37.53 33.25
CA LEU A 193 2.11 -38.08 33.42
C LEU A 193 2.04 -39.57 33.04
N ALA A 194 2.70 -39.99 31.96
CA ALA A 194 2.72 -41.40 31.55
C ALA A 194 3.39 -42.30 32.60
N THR A 195 4.54 -41.88 33.14
CA THR A 195 5.23 -42.62 34.21
C THR A 195 4.42 -42.67 35.49
N TRP A 196 3.78 -41.55 35.87
CA TRP A 196 2.87 -41.49 37.01
C TRP A 196 1.68 -42.44 36.83
N GLN A 197 1.05 -42.46 35.65
CA GLN A 197 -0.06 -43.36 35.32
C GLN A 197 0.33 -44.84 35.50
N VAL A 198 1.50 -45.25 34.99
CA VAL A 198 2.00 -46.64 35.14
C VAL A 198 2.25 -46.98 36.61
N PHE A 199 2.87 -46.07 37.37
CA PHE A 199 3.11 -46.29 38.80
C PHE A 199 1.81 -46.40 39.60
N TYR A 200 0.84 -45.52 39.32
CA TYR A 200 -0.48 -45.54 39.93
C TYR A 200 -1.19 -46.88 39.68
N LEU A 201 -1.23 -47.34 38.41
CA LEU A 201 -1.83 -48.62 38.05
C LEU A 201 -1.13 -49.80 38.74
N ARG A 202 0.21 -49.82 38.76
CA ARG A 202 0.98 -50.86 39.48
C ARG A 202 0.67 -50.87 40.98
N ARG A 203 0.59 -49.71 41.62
CA ARG A 203 0.25 -49.59 43.05
C ARG A 203 -1.18 -50.03 43.32
N PHE A 204 -2.11 -49.67 42.45
CA PHE A 204 -3.51 -50.07 42.53
C PHE A 204 -3.67 -51.60 42.48
N PHE A 205 -3.02 -52.28 41.53
CA PHE A 205 -3.07 -53.73 41.41
C PHE A 205 -2.42 -54.47 42.58
N LYS A 206 -1.28 -53.97 43.10
CA LYS A 206 -0.65 -54.52 44.32
C LYS A 206 -1.55 -54.38 45.54
N ALA A 207 -2.21 -53.22 45.72
CA ALA A 207 -3.09 -52.99 46.87
C ALA A 207 -4.35 -53.88 46.85
N LYS A 208 -4.81 -54.29 45.67
CA LYS A 208 -5.98 -55.17 45.49
C LYS A 208 -5.64 -56.66 45.43
N LYS A 209 -4.37 -57.06 45.62
CA LYS A 209 -3.89 -58.47 45.59
C LYS A 209 -4.29 -59.25 44.31
N LEU A 210 -4.31 -58.58 43.16
CA LEU A 210 -4.69 -59.22 41.88
C LEU A 210 -3.50 -59.83 41.13
N ILE A 211 -2.26 -59.48 41.50
CA ILE A 211 -1.01 -60.00 40.93
C ILE A 211 0.00 -60.05 42.10
N GLU A 212 0.61 -61.21 42.33
CA GLU A 212 1.66 -61.43 43.36
C GLU A 212 2.99 -60.79 42.94
#